data_AF-A0A3C0S0V6-F1
#
_entry.id   AF-A0A3C0S0V6-F1
#
_cell.length_a   1.000
_cell.length_b   1.000
_cell.length_c   1.000
_cell.angle_alpha   90.00
_cell.angle_beta   90.00
_cell.angle_gamma   90.00
#
_symmetry.space_group_name_H-M   'P 1'
#
loop_
_entity.id
_entity.type
_entity.pdbx_description
1 polymer ?
#
loop_
_entity_poly.entity_id
_entity_poly.type
_entity_poly.pdbx_seq_one_letter_code
_entity_poly.pdbx_strand_id
1 'polypeptide(L)'
;TSTLYENLSENVAQLLNVYFNISSNHTNEIMRILTIFSVFFMPITFVAGIYGMNFKNMPELEWYYGYPVAMGIMVAISLAIYLWFKRKGWL
;
A
#
# COMPACT_ATOMS: atom_id res chain seq x y z
N THR A 1 41.21 3.58 -32.51
CA THR A 1 39.86 3.49 -33.11
C THR A 1 39.06 2.36 -32.48
N SER A 2 39.56 1.13 -32.36
CA SER A 2 38.89 0.02 -31.65
C SER A 2 38.45 0.36 -30.22
N THR A 3 39.31 1.00 -29.44
CA THR A 3 39.00 1.44 -28.07
C THR A 3 37.83 2.43 -28.00
N LEU A 4 37.63 3.27 -29.01
CA LEU A 4 36.47 4.18 -29.05
C LEU A 4 35.17 3.42 -29.30
N TYR A 5 35.21 2.37 -30.13
CA TYR A 5 34.05 1.50 -30.38
C TYR A 5 33.68 0.68 -29.14
N GLU A 6 34.68 0.15 -28.41
CA GLU A 6 34.49 -0.55 -27.14
C GLU A 6 33.79 0.35 -26.10
N ASN A 7 34.34 1.56 -25.90
CA ASN A 7 33.76 2.55 -24.99
C ASN A 7 32.36 2.99 -25.44
N LEU A 8 32.09 3.10 -26.75
CA LEU A 8 30.76 3.43 -27.24
C LEU A 8 29.75 2.31 -26.91
N SER A 9 30.16 1.05 -27.13
CA SER A 9 29.35 -0.13 -26.83
C SER A 9 29.04 -0.22 -25.33
N GLU A 10 30.03 -0.02 -24.47
CA GLU A 10 29.85 0.02 -23.02
C GLU A 10 28.94 1.15 -22.58
N ASN A 11 29.10 2.36 -23.13
CA ASN A 11 28.23 3.50 -22.82
C ASN A 11 26.79 3.24 -23.24
N VAL A 12 26.55 2.63 -24.40
CA VAL A 12 25.20 2.24 -24.85
C VAL A 12 24.60 1.18 -23.92
N ALA A 13 25.39 0.19 -23.50
CA ALA A 13 24.95 -0.81 -22.52
C ALA A 13 24.63 -0.17 -21.16
N GLN A 14 25.42 0.81 -20.70
CA GLN A 14 25.13 1.57 -19.48
C GLN A 14 23.84 2.38 -19.61
N LEU A 15 23.63 3.06 -20.75
CA LEU A 15 22.40 3.82 -21.01
C LEU A 15 21.15 2.91 -21.02
N LEU A 16 21.24 1.73 -21.63
CA LEU A 16 20.16 0.74 -21.60
C LEU A 16 19.87 0.26 -20.17
N ASN A 17 20.91 0.00 -19.38
CA ASN A 17 20.76 -0.35 -17.97
C ASN A 17 20.11 0.78 -17.17
N VAL A 18 20.48 2.04 -17.41
CA VAL A 18 19.84 3.21 -16.79
C VAL A 18 18.37 3.31 -17.21
N TYR A 19 18.05 3.08 -18.48
CA TYR A 19 16.67 3.06 -18.96
C TYR A 19 15.83 1.97 -18.25
N PHE A 20 16.36 0.75 -18.14
CA PHE A 20 15.69 -0.31 -17.40
C PHE A 20 15.55 0.02 -15.91
N ASN A 21 16.54 0.64 -15.29
CA ASN A 21 16.46 1.09 -13.90
C ASN A 21 15.36 2.14 -13.70
N ILE A 22 15.23 3.11 -14.61
CA ILE A 22 14.16 4.12 -14.55
C ILE A 22 12.78 3.46 -14.72
N SER A 23 12.63 2.55 -15.68
CA SER A 23 11.38 1.80 -15.90
C SER A 23 11.00 0.94 -14.69
N SER A 24 11.97 0.25 -14.10
CA SER A 24 11.79 -0.52 -12.87
C SER A 24 11.42 0.38 -11.69
N ASN A 25 12.05 1.55 -11.56
CA ASN A 25 11.73 2.51 -10.52
C ASN A 25 10.28 3.01 -10.61
N HIS A 26 9.82 3.35 -11.82
CA HIS A 26 8.41 3.74 -12.06
C HIS A 26 7.44 2.60 -11.70
N THR A 27 7.79 1.36 -12.08
CA THR A 27 6.98 0.18 -11.71
C THR A 27 6.96 -0.03 -10.18
N ASN A 28 8.10 0.12 -9.50
CA ASN A 28 8.19 0.03 -8.06
C ASN A 28 7.38 1.14 -7.36
N GLU A 29 7.34 2.34 -7.92
CA GLU A 29 6.51 3.43 -7.42
C GLU A 29 5.01 3.11 -7.55
N ILE A 30 4.57 2.60 -8.70
CA ILE A 30 3.18 2.13 -8.87
C ILE A 30 2.84 1.05 -7.86
N MET A 31 3.70 0.04 -7.70
CA MET A 31 3.49 -1.05 -6.72
C MET A 31 3.46 -0.53 -5.28
N ARG A 32 4.31 0.46 -4.96
CA ARG A 32 4.31 1.14 -3.67
C ARG A 32 2.95 1.81 -3.46
N ILE A 33 2.47 2.62 -4.39
CA ILE A 33 1.17 3.31 -4.28
C ILE A 33 0.03 2.30 -4.07
N LEU A 34 -0.02 1.23 -4.87
CA LEU A 34 -1.05 0.19 -4.73
C LEU A 34 -0.99 -0.49 -3.36
N THR A 35 0.21 -0.83 -2.89
CA THR A 35 0.40 -1.46 -1.58
C THR A 35 -0.07 -0.53 -0.45
N ILE A 36 0.20 0.77 -0.56
CA ILE A 36 -0.29 1.78 0.38
C ILE A 36 -1.82 1.70 0.45
N PHE A 37 -2.51 1.77 -0.68
CA PHE A 37 -3.98 1.61 -0.71
C PHE A 37 -4.42 0.29 -0.08
N SER A 38 -3.81 -0.84 -0.45
CA SER A 38 -4.17 -2.15 0.11
C SER A 38 -4.02 -2.22 1.64
N VAL A 39 -2.98 -1.62 2.22
CA VAL A 39 -2.77 -1.59 3.67
C VAL A 39 -3.88 -0.80 4.38
N PHE A 40 -4.44 0.25 3.76
CA PHE A 40 -5.61 0.94 4.30
C PHE A 40 -6.88 0.12 4.17
N PHE A 41 -7.13 -0.50 3.01
CA PHE A 41 -8.37 -1.22 2.76
C PHE A 41 -8.45 -2.56 3.48
N MET A 42 -7.37 -3.31 3.64
CA MET A 42 -7.38 -4.65 4.23
C MET A 42 -8.03 -4.70 5.63
N PRO A 43 -7.64 -3.88 6.62
CA PRO A 43 -8.28 -3.91 7.94
C PRO A 43 -9.71 -3.37 7.92
N ILE A 44 -10.01 -2.35 7.11
CA ILE A 44 -11.37 -1.79 6.98
C ILE A 44 -12.30 -2.86 6.41
N THR A 45 -11.89 -3.53 5.32
CA THR A 45 -12.63 -4.62 4.69
C THR A 45 -12.75 -5.84 5.61
N PHE A 46 -11.72 -6.14 6.41
CA PHE A 46 -11.79 -7.22 7.40
C PHE A 46 -12.87 -6.95 8.46
N VAL A 47 -12.90 -5.73 9.02
CA VAL A 47 -13.93 -5.34 9.98
C VAL A 47 -15.31 -5.33 9.30
N ALA A 48 -15.45 -4.70 8.13
CA ALA A 48 -16.70 -4.71 7.37
C ALA A 48 -17.16 -6.13 7.00
N GLY A 49 -16.23 -7.04 6.72
CA GLY A 49 -16.51 -8.45 6.48
C GLY A 49 -17.07 -9.15 7.70
N ILE A 50 -16.45 -8.98 8.88
CA ILE A 50 -16.95 -9.52 10.15
C ILE A 50 -18.37 -9.00 10.44
N TYR A 51 -18.59 -7.70 10.32
CA TYR A 51 -19.90 -7.07 10.58
C TYR A 51 -20.94 -7.36 9.47
N GLY A 52 -20.51 -7.70 8.26
CA GLY A 52 -21.37 -8.07 7.13
C GLY A 52 -21.80 -9.54 7.12
N MET A 53 -21.20 -10.38 7.96
CA MET A 53 -21.66 -11.76 8.16
C MET A 53 -23.00 -11.74 8.92
N ASN A 54 -24.03 -12.39 8.35
CA ASN A 54 -25.39 -12.49 8.91
C ASN A 54 -25.44 -13.36 10.19
N PHE A 55 -24.73 -12.95 11.25
CA PHE A 55 -24.81 -13.61 12.55
C PHE A 55 -26.13 -13.23 13.22
N LYS A 56 -27.07 -14.18 13.24
CA LYS A 56 -28.40 -14.08 13.86
C LYS A 56 -28.35 -13.77 15.38
N ASN A 57 -27.23 -14.07 16.03
CA ASN A 57 -26.88 -13.67 17.40
C ASN A 57 -25.45 -13.09 17.38
N MET A 58 -25.30 -11.79 17.18
CA MET A 58 -24.10 -11.08 17.62
C MET A 58 -24.37 -10.53 19.03
N PRO A 59 -23.78 -11.09 20.11
CA PRO A 59 -23.96 -10.58 21.47
C PRO A 59 -23.47 -9.12 21.63
N GLU A 60 -22.65 -8.62 20.70
CA GLU A 60 -22.20 -7.22 20.64
C GLU A 60 -23.26 -6.26 20.07
N LEU A 61 -24.31 -6.77 19.39
CA LEU A 61 -25.40 -5.98 18.80
C LEU A 61 -26.52 -5.68 19.80
N GLU A 62 -26.61 -6.42 20.92
CA GLU A 62 -27.49 -6.09 22.05
C GLU A 62 -26.99 -4.86 22.82
N TRP A 63 -25.73 -4.47 22.63
CA TRP A 63 -25.20 -3.22 23.13
C TRP A 63 -25.56 -2.07 22.18
N TYR A 64 -26.30 -1.08 22.71
CA TYR A 64 -26.66 0.16 22.00
C TYR A 64 -25.47 0.87 21.33
N TYR A 65 -24.24 0.64 21.84
CA TYR A 65 -23.01 1.23 21.34
C TYR A 65 -22.15 0.32 20.45
N GLY A 66 -22.54 -0.94 20.19
CA GLY A 66 -21.71 -1.88 19.40
C GLY A 66 -21.41 -1.38 17.98
N TYR A 67 -22.41 -0.84 17.29
CA TYR A 67 -22.26 -0.27 15.95
C TYR A 67 -21.41 1.03 15.92
N PRO A 68 -21.64 2.02 16.80
CA PRO A 68 -20.74 3.18 16.93
C PRO A 68 -19.29 2.82 17.29
N VAL A 69 -19.07 1.84 18.17
CA VAL A 69 -17.72 1.40 18.58
C VAL A 69 -17.01 0.72 17.42
N ALA A 70 -17.69 -0.13 16.64
CA ALA A 70 -17.15 -0.73 15.42
C ALA A 70 -16.69 0.34 14.41
N MET A 71 -17.53 1.35 14.20
CA MET A 71 -17.22 2.48 13.32
C MET A 71 -16.04 3.29 13.87
N GLY A 72 -15.98 3.52 15.18
CA GLY A 72 -14.85 4.14 15.85
C GLY A 72 -13.55 3.36 15.68
N ILE A 73 -13.59 2.03 15.77
CA ILE A 73 -12.43 1.15 15.55
C ILE A 73 -11.96 1.22 14.09
N MET A 74 -12.88 1.20 13.12
CA MET A 74 -12.53 1.35 11.69
C MET A 74 -11.83 2.69 11.42
N VAL A 75 -12.36 3.79 11.98
CA VAL A 75 -11.76 5.12 11.85
C VAL A 75 -10.42 5.20 12.57
N ALA A 76 -10.31 4.64 13.78
CA ALA A 76 -9.09 4.63 14.58
C ALA A 76 -7.96 3.84 13.89
N ILE A 77 -8.27 2.69 13.30
CA ILE A 77 -7.30 1.89 12.54
C ILE A 77 -6.83 2.66 11.30
N SER A 78 -7.75 3.28 10.56
CA SER A 78 -7.41 4.11 9.41
C SER A 78 -6.49 5.27 9.80
N LEU A 79 -6.79 5.96 10.90
CA LEU A 79 -5.96 7.04 11.44
C LEU A 79 -4.59 6.55 11.91
N ALA A 80 -4.54 5.40 12.59
CA ALA A 80 -3.30 4.82 13.11
C ALA A 80 -2.35 4.45 11.96
N ILE A 81 -2.88 3.86 10.88
CA ILE A 81 -2.11 3.53 9.68
C ILE A 81 -1.64 4.81 8.99
N TYR A 82 -2.50 5.83 8.87
CA TYR A 82 -2.13 7.12 8.30
C TYR A 82 -0.99 7.79 9.08
N LEU A 83 -1.09 7.83 10.42
CA LEU A 83 -0.05 8.39 11.28
C LEU A 83 1.25 7.59 11.20
N TRP A 84 1.17 6.27 11.13
CA TRP A 84 2.35 5.41 10.95
C TRP A 84 3.02 5.66 9.60
N PHE A 85 2.24 5.78 8.52
CA PHE A 85 2.72 6.11 7.19
C PHE A 85 3.41 7.48 7.13
N LYS A 86 2.78 8.49 7.74
CA LYS A 86 3.34 9.84 7.87
C LYS A 86 4.64 9.83 8.67
N ARG A 87 4.70 9.09 9.78
CA ARG A 87 5.91 8.99 10.61
C ARG A 87 7.05 8.27 9.89
N LYS A 88 6.73 7.33 9.00
CA LYS A 88 7.73 6.63 8.19
C LYS A 88 8.26 7.47 7.03
N GLY A 89 7.65 8.61 6.71
CA GLY A 89 8.02 9.46 5.57
C GLY A 89 7.72 8.80 4.22
N TRP A 90 6.73 7.89 4.20
CA TRP A 90 6.36 7.19 2.97
C TRP A 90 5.29 7.94 2.16
N LEU A 91 4.71 8.99 2.75
CA LEU A 91 3.82 9.98 2.14
C LEU A 91 4.50 11.35 2.22
#